data_AF-A0A6P6K8J5-F1
#
_entry.id   AF-A0A6P6K8J5-F1
#
_cell.length_a   1.000
_cell.length_b   1.000
_cell.length_c   1.000
_cell.angle_alpha   90.00
_cell.angle_beta   90.00
_cell.angle_gamma   90.00
#
_symmetry.space_group_name_H-M   'P 1'
#
loop_
_entity.id
_entity.type
_entity.pdbx_description
1 polymer ?
#
loop_
_entity_poly.entity_id
_entity_poly.type
_entity_poly.pdbx_seq_one_letter_code
_entity_poly.pdbx_strand_id
1 'polypeptide(L)'
;MTEELDEEVLDSLAELDKLYTVFDGASQEDVAYAKVFWSSLSLQPPIESRLVSADIRQRLRAAKTPHCKCGLQGEIQRKLYLTTHATTNKASLSKRDDEIQQDVYLNQKQEERQKYIEMVRSRGPRKESRLLHF
;
A
#
# COMPACT_ATOMS: atom_id res chain seq x y z
N MET A 1 33.65 45.12 -14.07
CA MET A 1 32.77 44.23 -14.84
C MET A 1 32.08 43.34 -13.83
N THR A 2 30.88 43.71 -13.41
CA THR A 2 30.00 42.86 -12.61
C THR A 2 29.18 42.07 -13.61
N GLU A 3 29.43 40.78 -13.70
CA GLU A 3 28.69 39.89 -14.60
C GLU A 3 27.27 39.77 -14.04
N GLU A 4 26.31 40.35 -14.74
CA GLU A 4 24.89 40.11 -14.50
C GLU A 4 24.62 38.66 -14.91
N LEU A 5 24.44 37.79 -13.91
CA LEU A 5 24.00 36.41 -14.14
C LEU A 5 22.55 36.46 -14.64
N ASP A 6 22.30 35.86 -15.80
CA ASP A 6 20.97 35.79 -16.40
C ASP A 6 19.96 35.19 -15.42
N GLU A 7 18.87 35.90 -15.14
CA GLU A 7 17.79 35.51 -14.22
C GLU A 7 17.19 34.12 -14.55
N GLU A 8 17.19 33.71 -15.83
CA GLU A 8 16.76 32.37 -16.24
C GLU A 8 17.63 31.24 -15.65
N VAL A 9 18.93 31.49 -15.46
CA VAL A 9 19.85 30.51 -14.89
C VAL A 9 19.62 30.36 -13.38
N LEU A 10 19.31 31.46 -12.70
CA LEU A 10 18.96 31.45 -11.27
C LEU A 10 17.64 30.71 -11.02
N ASP A 11 16.62 30.96 -11.85
CA ASP A 11 15.35 30.24 -11.78
C ASP A 11 15.53 28.75 -12.04
N SER A 12 16.36 28.39 -13.02
CA SER A 12 16.69 26.98 -13.32
C SER A 12 17.40 26.29 -12.14
N LEU A 13 18.29 27.01 -11.45
CA LEU A 13 19.00 26.48 -10.28
C LEU A 13 18.05 26.30 -9.08
N ALA A 14 17.15 27.25 -8.87
CA ALA A 14 16.13 27.18 -7.82
C ALA A 14 15.12 26.05 -8.06
N GLU A 15 14.83 25.74 -9.33
CA GLU A 15 14.02 24.58 -9.69
C GLU A 15 14.77 23.26 -9.48
N LEU A 16 16.08 23.25 -9.74
CA LEU A 16 16.96 22.12 -9.46
C LEU A 16 17.04 21.82 -7.95
N ASP A 17 17.13 22.85 -7.11
CA ASP A 17 17.18 22.69 -5.64
C ASP A 17 15.90 22.06 -5.09
N LYS A 18 14.74 22.27 -5.73
CA LYS A 18 13.48 21.61 -5.37
C LYS A 18 13.46 20.10 -5.68
N LEU A 19 14.36 19.63 -6.55
CA LEU A 19 14.44 18.23 -6.96
C LEU A 19 15.38 17.42 -6.06
N TYR A 20 16.17 18.06 -5.20
CA TYR A 20 17.10 17.40 -4.30
C TYR A 20 16.62 17.45 -2.84
N THR A 21 16.92 16.36 -2.12
CA THR A 21 16.76 16.30 -0.67
C THR A 21 18.14 16.31 -0.03
N VAL A 22 18.45 17.36 0.72
CA VAL A 22 19.70 17.50 1.47
C VAL A 22 19.49 17.06 2.92
N PHE A 23 20.35 16.19 3.42
CA PHE A 23 20.33 15.67 4.79
C PHE A 23 21.31 16.43 5.68
N ASP A 24 21.06 17.73 5.88
CA ASP A 24 21.88 18.54 6.78
C ASP A 24 21.58 18.24 8.26
N GLY A 25 22.63 18.13 9.08
CA GLY A 25 22.52 17.77 10.50
C GLY A 25 22.11 16.31 10.81
N ALA A 26 21.86 15.48 9.80
CA ALA A 26 21.56 14.06 9.97
C ALA A 26 22.83 13.25 10.33
N SER A 27 22.66 12.10 10.99
CA SER A 27 23.78 11.22 11.30
C SER A 27 24.30 10.52 10.04
N GLN A 28 25.56 10.06 10.08
CA GLN A 28 26.15 9.30 8.97
C GLN A 28 25.39 8.00 8.68
N GLU A 29 24.80 7.38 9.71
CA GLU A 29 23.95 6.19 9.56
C GLU A 29 22.67 6.52 8.78
N ASP A 30 21.98 7.61 9.12
CA ASP A 30 20.76 8.02 8.43
C ASP A 30 21.01 8.31 6.95
N VAL A 31 22.13 8.97 6.65
CA VAL A 31 22.58 9.22 5.27
C VAL A 31 22.85 7.90 4.54
N ALA A 32 23.47 6.92 5.20
CA ALA A 32 23.70 5.60 4.61
C ALA A 32 22.38 4.86 4.33
N TYR A 33 21.41 4.90 5.25
CA TYR A 33 20.10 4.30 5.06
C TYR A 33 19.33 4.96 3.92
N ALA A 34 19.32 6.29 3.85
CA ALA A 34 18.66 7.02 2.77
C ALA A 34 19.26 6.62 1.40
N LYS A 35 20.58 6.52 1.29
CA LYS A 35 21.25 6.07 0.05
C LYS A 35 20.79 4.67 -0.37
N VAL A 36 20.78 3.71 0.57
CA VAL A 36 20.33 2.34 0.30
C VAL A 36 18.86 2.34 -0.10
N PHE A 37 18.01 3.06 0.63
CA PHE A 37 16.59 3.19 0.34
C PHE A 37 16.33 3.73 -1.07
N TRP A 38 16.91 4.87 -1.43
CA TRP A 38 16.72 5.48 -2.75
C TRP A 38 17.29 4.61 -3.87
N SER A 39 18.42 3.92 -3.63
CA SER A 39 18.97 2.97 -4.60
C SER A 39 18.02 1.80 -4.87
N SER A 40 17.25 1.38 -3.86
CA SER A 40 16.35 0.22 -3.95
C SER A 40 15.17 0.43 -4.90
N LEU A 41 14.75 1.68 -5.12
CA LEU A 41 13.66 2.00 -6.06
C LEU A 41 14.01 1.66 -7.51
N SER A 42 15.30 1.62 -7.85
CA SER A 42 15.79 1.26 -9.18
C SER A 42 15.99 -0.25 -9.35
N LEU A 43 15.96 -1.02 -8.27
CA LEU A 43 16.17 -2.46 -8.31
C LEU A 43 14.88 -3.16 -8.74
N GLN A 44 15.02 -4.16 -9.62
CA GLN A 44 13.90 -5.05 -9.87
C GLN A 44 13.55 -5.81 -8.59
N PRO A 45 12.25 -5.96 -8.27
CA PRO A 45 11.84 -6.76 -7.13
C PRO A 45 12.42 -8.17 -7.27
N PRO A 46 12.91 -8.78 -6.16
CA PRO A 46 13.45 -10.14 -6.17
C PRO A 46 12.52 -11.12 -6.89
N ILE A 47 13.07 -12.11 -7.60
CA ILE A 47 12.27 -13.05 -8.40
C ILE A 47 11.17 -13.76 -7.60
N GLU A 48 11.43 -13.99 -6.32
CA GLU A 48 10.50 -14.62 -5.36
C GLU A 48 9.31 -13.71 -4.98
N SER A 49 9.48 -12.39 -5.10
CA SER A 49 8.42 -11.40 -4.90
C SER A 49 7.63 -11.09 -6.18
N ARG A 50 8.05 -11.64 -7.33
CA ARG A 50 7.32 -11.50 -8.58
C ARG A 50 6.13 -12.46 -8.56
N LEU A 51 4.91 -11.93 -8.48
CA LEU A 51 3.65 -12.69 -8.60
C LEU A 51 3.48 -13.46 -9.92
N VAL A 52 4.41 -13.27 -10.86
CA VAL A 52 4.49 -13.98 -12.12
C VAL A 52 5.92 -14.51 -12.23
N SER A 53 6.10 -15.80 -11.94
CA SER A 53 7.36 -16.51 -12.17
C SER A 53 7.80 -16.29 -13.62
N ALA A 54 9.07 -16.01 -13.84
CA ALA A 54 9.61 -15.83 -15.21
C ALA A 54 9.40 -17.06 -16.10
N ASP A 55 9.24 -18.24 -15.50
CA ASP A 55 8.86 -19.46 -16.20
C ASP A 55 7.52 -20.00 -15.65
N ILE A 56 6.40 -19.57 -16.24
CA ILE A 56 5.07 -20.13 -15.99
C ILE A 56 4.93 -21.48 -16.74
N ARG A 57 5.91 -22.36 -16.57
CA ARG A 57 5.78 -23.78 -16.92
C ARG A 57 5.11 -24.57 -15.79
N GLN A 58 4.18 -23.94 -15.07
CA GLN A 58 3.12 -24.65 -14.32
C GLN A 58 1.97 -25.08 -15.25
N ARG A 59 2.30 -25.67 -16.40
CA ARG A 59 1.31 -26.50 -17.12
C ARG A 59 1.68 -27.94 -16.85
N LEU A 60 1.17 -28.48 -15.75
CA LEU A 60 0.87 -29.91 -15.72
C LEU A 60 0.13 -30.20 -17.02
N ARG A 61 0.61 -31.18 -17.81
CA ARG A 61 -0.05 -31.54 -19.06
C ARG A 61 -1.51 -31.81 -18.73
N ALA A 62 -2.42 -31.11 -19.40
CA ALA A 62 -3.84 -31.36 -19.26
C ALA A 62 -4.08 -32.86 -19.50
N ALA A 63 -4.81 -33.51 -18.59
CA ALA A 63 -5.14 -34.91 -18.74
C ALA A 63 -5.85 -35.09 -20.09
N LYS A 64 -5.39 -36.05 -20.91
CA LYS A 64 -6.09 -36.41 -22.14
C LYS A 64 -7.46 -36.94 -21.75
N THR A 65 -8.52 -36.18 -22.04
CA THR A 65 -9.87 -36.69 -21.87
C THR A 65 -10.08 -37.85 -22.84
N PRO A 66 -10.68 -38.97 -22.41
CA PRO A 66 -11.15 -39.96 -23.37
C PRO A 66 -12.17 -39.25 -24.26
N HIS A 67 -12.01 -39.38 -25.57
CA HIS A 67 -12.95 -38.87 -26.56
C HIS A 67 -14.38 -39.33 -26.20
N CYS A 68 -15.15 -38.45 -25.58
CA CYS A 68 -16.59 -38.59 -25.49
C CYS A 68 -17.20 -37.47 -26.32
N LYS A 69 -17.80 -37.84 -27.45
CA LYS A 69 -18.56 -36.94 -28.30
C LYS A 69 -19.90 -36.66 -27.61
N CYS A 70 -19.98 -35.60 -26.82
CA CYS A 70 -21.27 -35.00 -26.47
C CYS A 70 -21.14 -33.47 -26.52
N GLY A 71 -21.85 -32.86 -27.47
CA GLY A 71 -21.72 -31.46 -27.88
C GLY A 71 -22.39 -30.45 -26.95
N LEU A 72 -22.05 -30.45 -25.65
CA LEU A 72 -22.56 -29.45 -24.69
C LEU A 72 -21.44 -28.67 -23.98
N GLN A 73 -20.17 -29.01 -24.21
CA GLN A 73 -19.05 -28.38 -23.51
C GLN A 73 -18.63 -27.00 -24.09
N GLY A 74 -19.02 -26.70 -25.34
CA GLY A 74 -18.70 -25.45 -26.01
C GLY A 74 -19.51 -24.24 -25.54
N GLU A 75 -20.71 -24.46 -24.98
CA GLU A 75 -21.58 -23.36 -24.54
C GLU A 75 -21.26 -22.91 -23.11
N ILE A 76 -20.98 -23.86 -22.20
CA ILE A 76 -20.57 -23.56 -20.82
C ILE A 76 -19.23 -22.80 -20.83
N GLN A 77 -18.27 -23.24 -21.65
CA GLN A 77 -16.97 -22.60 -21.75
C GLN A 77 -17.08 -21.20 -22.38
N ARG A 78 -17.94 -20.99 -23.38
CA ARG A 78 -18.19 -19.65 -23.97
C ARG A 78 -18.91 -18.71 -23.01
N LYS A 79 -19.89 -19.19 -22.24
CA LYS A 79 -20.62 -18.37 -21.26
C LYS A 79 -19.70 -17.93 -20.11
N LEU A 80 -18.82 -18.81 -19.64
CA LEU A 80 -17.83 -18.48 -18.61
C LEU A 80 -16.80 -17.48 -19.14
N TYR A 81 -16.28 -17.69 -20.36
CA TYR A 81 -15.40 -16.75 -21.06
C TYR A 81 -16.08 -15.37 -21.11
N LEU A 82 -17.22 -15.21 -21.80
CA LEU A 82 -17.88 -13.89 -21.94
C LEU A 82 -18.19 -13.19 -20.60
N THR A 83 -18.57 -13.95 -19.56
CA THR A 83 -18.83 -13.39 -18.21
C THR A 83 -17.57 -12.81 -17.58
N THR A 84 -16.41 -13.45 -17.77
CA THR A 84 -15.13 -12.99 -17.21
C THR A 84 -14.62 -11.71 -17.88
N HIS A 85 -14.95 -11.45 -19.16
CA HIS A 85 -14.49 -10.22 -19.85
C HIS A 85 -15.53 -9.11 -19.91
N ALA A 86 -16.82 -9.40 -19.66
CA ALA A 86 -17.86 -8.39 -19.59
C ALA A 86 -17.79 -7.53 -18.31
N THR A 87 -17.06 -7.97 -17.28
CA THR A 87 -16.89 -7.22 -16.02
C THR A 87 -15.58 -6.44 -15.97
N THR A 88 -15.26 -5.68 -17.02
CA THR A 88 -14.36 -4.52 -16.89
C THR A 88 -15.14 -3.32 -16.35
N ASN A 89 -15.68 -3.43 -15.15
CA ASN A 89 -16.03 -2.23 -14.37
C ASN A 89 -14.94 -2.07 -13.31
N LYS A 90 -13.74 -1.69 -13.74
CA LYS A 90 -12.59 -1.39 -12.87
C LYS A 90 -12.96 -0.36 -11.78
N ALA A 91 -13.96 0.48 -12.03
CA ALA A 91 -14.50 1.45 -11.09
C ALA A 91 -15.30 0.83 -9.92
N SER A 92 -15.86 -0.38 -10.05
CA SER A 92 -16.60 -1.03 -8.96
C SER A 92 -15.74 -1.92 -8.06
N LEU A 93 -14.52 -2.24 -8.48
CA LEU A 93 -13.55 -2.99 -7.67
C LEU A 93 -12.71 -2.03 -6.81
N SER A 94 -12.26 -0.91 -7.38
CA SER A 94 -11.61 0.19 -6.65
C SER A 94 -12.44 0.67 -5.45
N LYS A 95 -13.74 0.88 -5.65
CA LYS A 95 -14.66 1.33 -4.59
C LYS A 95 -14.71 0.38 -3.40
N ARG A 96 -14.60 -0.94 -3.63
CA ARG A 96 -14.62 -1.93 -2.55
C ARG A 96 -13.32 -1.92 -1.76
N ASP A 97 -12.19 -1.73 -2.43
CA ASP A 97 -10.89 -1.65 -1.75
C ASP A 97 -10.78 -0.37 -0.90
N ASP A 98 -11.30 0.76 -1.39
CA ASP A 98 -11.37 2.03 -0.65
C ASP A 98 -12.31 1.96 0.57
N GLU A 99 -13.47 1.30 0.41
CA GLU A 99 -14.45 1.09 1.49
C GLU A 99 -13.90 0.17 2.60
N ILE A 100 -13.15 -0.87 2.23
CA ILE A 100 -12.46 -1.76 3.18
C ILE A 100 -11.44 -0.97 4.01
N GLN A 101 -10.67 -0.07 3.39
CA GLN A 101 -9.72 0.78 4.12
C GLN A 101 -10.42 1.74 5.08
N GLN A 102 -11.54 2.32 4.66
CA GLN A 102 -12.32 3.23 5.49
C GLN A 102 -12.93 2.51 6.70
N ASP A 103 -13.46 1.30 6.51
CA ASP A 103 -14.04 0.49 7.60
C ASP A 103 -12.99 0.07 8.64
N VAL A 104 -11.80 -0.36 8.19
CA VAL A 104 -10.68 -0.68 9.09
C VAL A 104 -10.29 0.53 9.95
N TYR A 105 -10.18 1.73 9.34
CA TYR A 105 -9.88 2.96 10.06
C TYR A 105 -10.96 3.33 11.10
N LEU A 106 -12.23 3.21 10.71
CA LEU A 106 -13.35 3.54 11.61
C LEU A 106 -13.44 2.56 12.77
N ASN A 107 -13.24 1.26 12.54
CA ASN A 107 -13.22 0.24 13.59
C ASN A 107 -12.08 0.49 14.57
N GLN A 108 -10.87 0.76 14.10
CA GLN A 108 -9.73 1.07 14.96
C GLN A 108 -10.01 2.27 15.88
N LYS A 109 -10.62 3.33 15.33
CA LYS A 109 -11.00 4.51 16.11
C LYS A 109 -12.08 4.22 17.17
N GLN A 110 -13.00 3.29 16.89
CA GLN A 110 -14.00 2.87 17.87
C GLN A 110 -13.38 2.04 18.99
N GLU A 111 -12.48 1.12 18.66
CA GLU A 111 -11.76 0.30 19.64
C GLU A 111 -10.95 1.16 20.61
N GLU A 112 -10.21 2.16 20.12
CA GLU A 112 -9.47 3.08 20.99
C GLU A 112 -10.38 3.88 21.91
N ARG A 113 -11.54 4.34 21.42
CA ARG A 113 -12.55 5.02 22.25
C ARG A 113 -13.09 4.10 23.33
N GLN A 114 -13.41 2.85 23.01
CA GLN A 114 -13.89 1.88 23.97
C GLN A 114 -12.84 1.60 25.05
N LYS A 115 -11.59 1.41 24.64
CA LYS A 115 -10.45 1.23 25.56
C LYS A 115 -10.31 2.41 26.52
N TYR A 116 -10.48 3.64 26.05
CA TYR A 116 -10.41 4.82 26.91
C TYR A 116 -11.58 4.90 27.90
N ILE A 117 -12.80 4.62 27.43
CA ILE A 117 -13.99 4.57 28.29
C ILE A 117 -13.83 3.51 29.38
N GLU A 118 -13.33 2.33 29.01
CA GLU A 118 -13.03 1.26 29.95
C GLU A 118 -11.96 1.68 30.96
N MET A 119 -10.84 2.27 30.52
CA MET A 119 -9.81 2.78 31.42
C MET A 119 -10.36 3.82 32.42
N VAL A 120 -11.27 4.71 31.98
CA VAL A 120 -11.89 5.72 32.86
C VAL A 120 -12.87 5.07 33.82
N ARG A 121 -13.69 4.10 33.37
CA ARG A 121 -14.61 3.34 34.23
C ARG A 121 -13.85 2.52 35.28
N SER A 122 -12.72 1.93 34.90
CA SER A 122 -11.87 1.11 35.77
C SER A 122 -11.01 1.94 36.73
N ARG A 123 -10.82 3.24 36.49
CA ARG A 123 -10.10 4.14 37.41
C ARG A 123 -10.83 4.40 38.72
N GLY A 124 -12.13 4.11 38.80
CA GLY A 124 -12.96 4.34 40.00
C GLY A 124 -12.96 5.79 40.49
N PRO A 125 -13.89 6.21 41.35
CA PRO A 125 -13.73 7.50 42.03
C PRO A 125 -12.47 7.42 42.91
N ARG A 126 -11.53 8.37 42.74
CA ARG A 126 -10.50 8.60 43.77
C ARG A 126 -11.26 8.84 45.06
N LYS A 127 -11.15 7.93 46.03
CA LYS A 127 -11.53 8.23 47.40
C LYS A 127 -10.63 9.37 47.83
N GLU A 128 -11.15 10.60 47.86
CA GLU A 128 -10.51 11.68 48.59
C GLU A 128 -10.46 11.23 50.05
N SER A 129 -9.32 10.69 50.46
CA SER A 129 -8.97 10.47 51.85
C SER A 129 -8.89 11.85 52.49
N ARG A 130 -10.05 12.38 52.88
CA ARG A 130 -10.17 13.57 53.71
C ARG A 130 -9.59 13.21 55.07
N LEU A 131 -8.29 13.46 55.24
CA LEU A 131 -7.62 13.47 56.54
C LEU A 131 -8.25 14.60 57.36
N LEU A 132 -9.33 14.29 58.08
CA LEU A 132 -9.75 15.07 59.23
C LEU A 132 -9.00 14.52 60.44
N HIS A 133 -7.84 15.10 60.72
CA HIS A 133 -7.23 15.02 62.04
C HIS A 133 -7.83 16.15 62.88
N PHE A 134 -8.59 15.78 63.92
CA PHE A 134 -8.89 16.60 65.09
C PHE A 134 -8.04 16.07 66.25
#